data_AF-A0A101SSE7-F1
#
_entry.id   AF-A0A101SSE7-F1
#
_cell.length_a   1.000
_cell.length_b   1.000
_cell.length_c   1.000
_cell.angle_alpha   90.00
_cell.angle_beta   90.00
_cell.angle_gamma   90.00
#
_symmetry.space_group_name_H-M   'P 1'
#
loop_
_entity.id
_entity.type
_entity.pdbx_description
1 polymer ?
#
loop_
_entity_poly.entity_id
_entity_poly.type
_entity_poly.pdbx_seq_one_letter_code
_entity_poly.pdbx_strand_id
1 'polypeptide(L)'
;MTPAPGSGQDPRMTKIGSTAGRRALLPVLLLAALAAGCGTEQAGGASAGNAASAARGATASPSVPVDRPCPGESTTPTPQAPAPSASPTAPPNDHYAENHGFMVPFPLHGDRRCQGLEEAGRVRKALEPLRRRGDFSTGKVREALLGLGYPAEQVETSQDGPTSVDFLVQADDYPVCVEGDMNRARTETDAFGGYPDGTGCDRPSGGH
;
A
#
# COMPACT_ATOMS: atom_id res chain seq x y z
N MET A 1 -28.50 -50.56 -42.42
CA MET A 1 -29.05 -49.59 -43.39
C MET A 1 -30.47 -49.20 -42.97
N THR A 2 -30.62 -48.14 -42.20
CA THR A 2 -31.79 -47.24 -42.13
C THR A 2 -31.32 -46.00 -41.34
N PRO A 3 -31.41 -44.77 -41.87
CA PRO A 3 -31.05 -43.57 -41.14
C PRO A 3 -32.30 -42.90 -40.54
N ALA A 4 -32.12 -42.20 -39.42
CA ALA A 4 -33.05 -41.15 -38.99
C ALA A 4 -32.25 -40.01 -38.32
N PRO A 5 -32.32 -38.77 -38.83
CA PRO A 5 -31.73 -37.58 -38.23
C PRO A 5 -32.75 -36.88 -37.33
N GLY A 6 -32.27 -36.23 -36.26
CA GLY A 6 -33.11 -35.44 -35.35
C GLY A 6 -32.31 -34.30 -34.75
N SER A 7 -32.15 -33.24 -35.54
CA SER A 7 -31.61 -31.94 -35.14
C SER A 7 -32.49 -31.26 -34.10
N GLY A 8 -31.89 -30.70 -33.05
CA GLY A 8 -32.60 -29.91 -32.04
C GLY A 8 -31.66 -28.89 -31.39
N GLN A 9 -31.21 -27.90 -32.18
CA GLN A 9 -30.74 -26.63 -31.64
C GLN A 9 -31.95 -25.71 -31.52
N ASP A 10 -32.18 -25.16 -30.33
CA ASP A 10 -32.84 -23.87 -30.19
C ASP A 10 -32.30 -23.14 -28.93
N PRO A 11 -31.59 -22.02 -29.10
CA PRO A 11 -31.18 -21.16 -28.01
C PRO A 11 -32.34 -20.26 -27.58
N ARG A 12 -32.90 -20.48 -26.39
CA ARG A 12 -33.80 -19.50 -25.77
C ARG A 12 -33.00 -18.30 -25.24
N MET A 13 -32.89 -17.28 -26.10
CA MET A 13 -32.74 -15.89 -25.68
C MET A 13 -33.98 -15.44 -24.92
N THR A 14 -33.85 -15.18 -23.62
CA THR A 14 -34.80 -14.33 -22.90
C THR A 14 -34.31 -12.89 -22.96
N LYS A 15 -34.84 -12.14 -23.93
CA LYS A 15 -34.90 -10.67 -23.89
C LYS A 15 -36.06 -10.26 -22.98
N ILE A 16 -35.75 -9.62 -21.86
CA ILE A 16 -36.66 -8.78 -21.07
C ILE A 16 -35.75 -7.68 -20.51
N GLY A 17 -35.99 -6.39 -20.64
CA GLY A 17 -37.02 -5.59 -21.28
C GLY A 17 -36.60 -4.14 -20.97
N SER A 18 -36.45 -3.31 -22.00
CA SER A 18 -36.12 -1.90 -21.83
C SER A 18 -37.28 -1.16 -21.15
N THR A 19 -37.00 -0.38 -20.11
CA THR A 19 -37.84 0.77 -19.74
C THR A 19 -36.96 2.01 -19.66
N ALA A 20 -37.29 2.93 -20.57
CA ALA A 20 -36.73 4.25 -20.67
C ALA A 20 -37.26 5.14 -19.52
N GLY A 21 -36.35 5.73 -18.74
CA GLY A 21 -36.62 6.80 -17.79
C GLY A 21 -36.02 8.10 -18.28
N ARG A 22 -36.83 9.15 -18.34
CA ARG A 22 -36.63 10.39 -19.11
C ARG A 22 -35.49 11.29 -18.63
N ARG A 23 -34.97 12.02 -19.63
CA ARG A 23 -34.21 13.28 -19.56
C ARG A 23 -34.71 14.26 -18.50
N ALA A 24 -33.78 14.90 -17.81
CA ALA A 24 -33.89 16.30 -17.40
C ALA A 24 -32.53 16.99 -17.58
N LEU A 25 -32.56 18.16 -18.21
CA LEU A 25 -31.44 19.04 -18.56
C LEU A 25 -31.48 20.29 -17.68
N LEU A 26 -30.30 20.69 -17.16
CA LEU A 26 -29.79 22.06 -16.90
C LEU A 26 -30.48 22.94 -15.80
N PRO A 27 -29.89 24.07 -15.31
CA PRO A 27 -28.53 24.66 -15.47
C PRO A 27 -27.84 25.24 -14.18
N VAL A 28 -26.54 25.53 -14.30
CA VAL A 28 -25.74 26.72 -13.85
C VAL A 28 -25.94 27.34 -12.46
N LEU A 29 -24.83 27.48 -11.71
CA LEU A 29 -24.46 28.73 -11.01
C LEU A 29 -22.94 28.83 -10.80
N LEU A 30 -22.33 29.80 -11.48
CA LEU A 30 -21.03 30.38 -11.17
C LEU A 30 -21.08 31.05 -9.78
N LEU A 31 -20.01 30.92 -9.00
CA LEU A 31 -19.52 32.02 -8.16
C LEU A 31 -18.02 31.84 -7.89
N ALA A 32 -17.25 32.76 -8.48
CA ALA A 32 -15.86 33.01 -8.17
C ALA A 32 -15.74 33.74 -6.82
N ALA A 33 -14.73 33.38 -6.04
CA ALA A 33 -14.17 34.25 -5.01
C ALA A 33 -12.65 34.04 -4.96
N LEU A 34 -11.92 35.04 -5.45
CA LEU A 34 -10.50 35.22 -5.19
C LEU A 34 -10.32 35.63 -3.73
N ALA A 35 -9.44 34.94 -3.00
CA ALA A 35 -8.82 35.48 -1.81
C ALA A 35 -7.30 35.35 -1.96
N ALA A 36 -6.70 36.48 -2.36
CA ALA A 36 -5.28 36.73 -2.21
C ALA A 36 -4.93 36.76 -0.71
N GLY A 37 -4.07 35.86 -0.27
CA GLY A 37 -3.43 35.90 1.05
C GLY A 37 -2.01 36.43 0.91
N CYS A 38 -1.79 37.65 1.41
CA CYS A 38 -0.51 38.37 1.38
C CYS A 38 0.63 37.60 2.05
N GLY A 39 1.79 37.59 1.39
CA GLY A 39 3.07 37.38 2.06
C GLY A 39 3.42 38.58 2.94
N THR A 40 4.06 38.30 4.06
CA THR A 40 4.78 39.30 4.86
C THR A 40 6.27 39.03 4.72
N GLU A 41 6.95 39.79 3.86
CA GLU A 41 8.40 39.94 3.94
C GLU A 41 8.71 40.82 5.15
N GLN A 42 9.43 40.28 6.13
CA GLN A 42 10.02 41.08 7.21
C GLN A 42 11.45 41.44 6.83
N ALA A 43 11.60 42.54 6.10
CA ALA A 43 12.86 43.24 5.94
C ALA A 43 13.12 44.08 7.21
N GLY A 44 13.90 43.53 8.14
CA GLY A 44 14.40 44.22 9.33
C GLY A 44 15.85 44.65 9.15
N GLY A 45 16.04 45.92 8.80
CA GLY A 45 17.17 46.82 9.04
C GLY A 45 18.55 46.26 9.39
N ALA A 46 19.51 46.58 8.52
CA ALA A 46 20.94 46.52 8.77
C ALA A 46 21.37 47.30 10.04
N SER A 47 22.23 46.68 10.82
CA SER A 47 23.28 47.38 11.57
C SER A 47 24.59 46.64 11.31
N ALA A 48 25.51 47.35 10.65
CA ALA A 48 26.86 46.88 10.38
C ALA A 48 27.68 46.86 11.68
N GLY A 49 28.45 45.78 11.88
CA GLY A 49 29.35 45.65 13.03
C GLY A 49 30.12 44.32 13.04
N ASN A 50 31.13 44.21 12.18
CA ASN A 50 32.35 43.39 12.24
C ASN A 50 32.34 41.93 12.75
N ALA A 51 32.59 41.03 11.78
CA ALA A 51 33.60 39.96 11.79
C ALA A 51 33.65 38.94 12.95
N ALA A 52 33.20 37.71 12.69
CA ALA A 52 34.08 36.58 12.39
C ALA A 52 33.31 35.24 12.42
N SER A 53 33.54 34.42 11.39
CA SER A 53 33.22 33.00 11.29
C SER A 53 31.75 32.60 11.39
N ALA A 54 31.14 32.51 10.21
CA ALA A 54 29.94 31.75 9.92
C ALA A 54 30.01 30.35 10.58
N ALA A 55 29.26 30.18 11.67
CA ALA A 55 28.77 28.88 12.05
C ALA A 55 27.90 28.40 10.88
N ARG A 56 28.46 27.49 10.07
CA ARG A 56 27.74 26.75 9.05
C ARG A 56 26.43 26.29 9.68
N GLY A 57 25.32 26.70 9.08
CA GLY A 57 23.98 26.33 9.53
C GLY A 57 23.98 24.86 9.88
N ALA A 58 23.70 24.57 11.14
CA ALA A 58 23.38 23.22 11.55
C ALA A 58 22.22 22.80 10.65
N THR A 59 22.51 21.95 9.68
CA THR A 59 21.49 21.20 8.95
C THR A 59 20.65 20.57 10.05
N ALA A 60 19.40 21.03 10.18
CA ALA A 60 18.45 20.43 11.08
C ALA A 60 18.47 18.94 10.76
N SER A 61 18.95 18.13 11.71
CA SER A 61 18.92 16.69 11.55
C SER A 61 17.46 16.33 11.30
N PRO A 62 17.13 15.62 10.19
CA PRO A 62 15.76 15.23 9.94
C PRO A 62 15.28 14.49 11.19
N SER A 63 14.23 15.02 11.81
CA SER A 63 13.71 14.45 13.04
C SER A 63 13.21 13.05 12.70
N VAL A 64 13.76 12.03 13.36
CA VAL A 64 13.24 10.66 13.24
C VAL A 64 11.75 10.73 13.57
N PRO A 65 10.86 10.21 12.71
CA PRO A 65 9.44 10.19 12.99
C PRO A 65 9.21 9.57 14.37
N VAL A 66 8.47 10.28 15.23
CA VAL A 66 8.20 9.79 16.58
C VAL A 66 7.19 8.65 16.49
N ASP A 67 7.64 7.43 16.72
CA ASP A 67 6.73 6.31 16.87
C ASP A 67 5.94 6.43 18.18
N ARG A 68 4.62 6.39 18.05
CA ARG A 68 3.70 6.29 19.18
C ARG A 68 3.10 4.88 19.17
N PRO A 69 2.94 4.24 20.34
CA PRO A 69 2.25 2.96 20.42
C PRO A 69 0.84 3.09 19.86
N CYS A 70 0.42 2.09 19.10
CA CYS A 70 -0.94 2.08 18.59
C CYS A 70 -1.93 1.71 19.70
N PRO A 71 -3.20 2.16 19.63
CA PRO A 71 -4.20 1.79 20.60
C PRO A 71 -4.30 0.26 20.76
N GLY A 72 -4.16 -0.24 21.99
CA GLY A 72 -4.21 -1.68 22.29
C GLY A 72 -2.88 -2.42 22.16
N GLU A 73 -1.80 -1.75 21.76
CA GLU A 73 -0.45 -2.32 21.77
C GLU A 73 0.06 -2.40 23.21
N SER A 74 0.37 -3.61 23.68
CA SER A 74 1.01 -3.79 24.99
C SER A 74 2.47 -3.36 24.88
N THR A 75 2.93 -2.48 25.77
CA THR A 75 4.32 -1.98 25.83
C THR A 75 5.31 -3.03 26.34
N THR A 76 5.02 -4.33 26.18
CA THR A 76 5.98 -5.37 26.57
C THR A 76 7.07 -5.39 25.51
N PRO A 77 8.31 -4.98 25.83
CA PRO A 77 9.38 -4.98 24.85
C PRO A 77 9.62 -6.42 24.41
N THR A 78 9.43 -6.69 23.12
CA THR A 78 10.02 -7.88 22.49
C THR A 78 11.54 -7.77 22.67
N PRO A 79 12.23 -8.81 23.17
CA PRO A 79 13.68 -8.78 23.28
C PRO A 79 14.28 -8.48 21.91
N GLN A 80 14.90 -7.31 21.80
CA GLN A 80 15.61 -6.91 20.59
C GLN A 80 16.78 -7.88 20.44
N ALA A 81 16.84 -8.58 19.31
CA ALA A 81 18.01 -9.41 19.00
C ALA A 81 19.27 -8.52 19.08
N PRO A 82 20.33 -8.96 19.77
CA PRO A 82 21.54 -8.15 19.90
C PRO A 82 22.08 -7.81 18.52
N ALA A 83 22.42 -6.54 18.31
CA ALA A 83 23.08 -6.10 17.10
C ALA A 83 24.35 -6.95 16.89
N PRO A 84 24.61 -7.46 15.67
CA PRO A 84 25.80 -8.24 15.42
C PRO A 84 27.04 -7.38 15.67
N SER A 85 27.92 -7.86 16.56
CA SER A 85 29.23 -7.26 16.79
C SER A 85 30.03 -7.25 15.48
N ALA A 86 30.46 -6.08 15.04
CA ALA A 86 31.27 -5.92 13.84
C ALA A 86 32.61 -6.69 13.98
N SER A 87 32.78 -7.73 13.17
CA SER A 87 34.09 -8.40 13.01
C SER A 87 34.96 -7.59 12.05
N PRO A 88 36.24 -7.30 12.36
CA PRO A 88 37.08 -6.40 11.56
C PRO A 88 37.76 -7.11 10.39
N THR A 89 37.01 -7.90 9.60
CA THR A 89 37.51 -8.46 8.34
C THR A 89 36.36 -8.47 7.34
N ALA A 90 36.08 -7.29 6.79
CA ALA A 90 35.12 -7.15 5.71
C ALA A 90 35.74 -7.76 4.43
N PRO A 91 35.04 -8.70 3.76
CA PRO A 91 35.28 -9.01 2.34
C PRO A 91 35.20 -7.71 1.50
N PRO A 92 35.67 -7.68 0.23
CA PRO A 92 35.45 -6.51 -0.62
C PRO A 92 33.98 -6.11 -0.55
N ASN A 93 33.70 -4.84 -0.19
CA ASN A 93 32.34 -4.31 -0.04
C ASN A 93 31.57 -4.62 -1.33
N ASP A 94 30.69 -5.61 -1.29
CA ASP A 94 29.69 -5.78 -2.30
C ASP A 94 28.70 -4.65 -2.07
N HIS A 95 28.75 -3.63 -2.92
CA HIS A 95 27.82 -2.50 -2.90
C HIS A 95 26.36 -2.91 -3.21
N TYR A 96 26.01 -4.18 -3.04
CA TYR A 96 24.72 -4.77 -3.31
C TYR A 96 23.65 -4.15 -2.42
N ALA A 97 23.89 -4.07 -1.11
CA ALA A 97 22.93 -3.48 -0.17
C ALA A 97 22.67 -2.00 -0.50
N GLU A 98 23.72 -1.23 -0.80
CA GLU A 98 23.59 0.17 -1.23
C GLU A 98 22.87 0.30 -2.57
N ASN A 99 23.14 -0.58 -3.54
CA ASN A 99 22.56 -0.52 -4.88
C ASN A 99 21.07 -0.93 -4.90
N HIS A 100 20.59 -1.70 -3.91
CA HIS A 100 19.22 -2.19 -3.86
C HIS A 100 18.31 -1.42 -2.89
N GLY A 101 18.75 -0.24 -2.40
CA GLY A 101 17.95 0.61 -1.52
C GLY A 101 16.57 0.98 -2.09
N PHE A 102 16.44 1.07 -3.42
CA PHE A 102 15.16 1.32 -4.09
C PHE A 102 14.12 0.19 -3.91
N MET A 103 14.57 -1.02 -3.56
CA MET A 103 13.70 -2.16 -3.23
C MET A 103 13.37 -2.26 -1.74
N VAL A 104 13.84 -1.32 -0.91
CA VAL A 104 13.52 -1.29 0.52
C VAL A 104 12.28 -0.41 0.71
N PRO A 105 11.17 -0.94 1.25
CA PRO A 105 9.97 -0.15 1.44
C PRO A 105 10.15 0.87 2.57
N PHE A 106 9.39 1.96 2.52
CA PHE A 106 9.36 2.91 3.62
C PHE A 106 8.68 2.30 4.85
N PRO A 107 9.26 2.42 6.05
CA PRO A 107 8.55 2.08 7.28
C PRO A 107 7.36 3.02 7.50
N LEU A 108 6.26 2.49 8.04
CA LEU A 108 5.15 3.30 8.53
C LEU A 108 5.47 3.79 9.94
N HIS A 109 5.11 5.05 10.23
CA HIS A 109 5.30 5.67 11.54
C HIS A 109 4.02 6.36 12.03
N GLY A 110 3.93 6.55 13.36
CA GLY A 110 2.83 7.29 13.99
C GLY A 110 1.44 6.77 13.59
N ASP A 111 0.54 7.67 13.22
CA ASP A 111 -0.85 7.31 12.87
C ASP A 111 -0.93 6.36 11.66
N ARG A 112 -0.01 6.51 10.69
CA ARG A 112 0.06 5.64 9.51
C ARG A 112 0.45 4.22 9.87
N ARG A 113 1.34 4.04 10.85
CA ARG A 113 1.67 2.72 11.41
C ARG A 113 0.43 2.05 11.99
N CYS A 114 -0.36 2.81 12.75
CA CYS A 114 -1.57 2.27 13.38
C CYS A 114 -2.64 1.90 12.34
N GLN A 115 -2.81 2.74 11.32
CA GLN A 115 -3.65 2.41 10.17
C GLN A 115 -3.16 1.13 9.48
N GLY A 116 -1.86 1.02 9.18
CA GLY A 116 -1.29 -0.18 8.56
C GLY A 116 -1.53 -1.46 9.36
N LEU A 117 -1.37 -1.41 10.67
CA LEU A 117 -1.64 -2.55 11.55
C LEU A 117 -3.13 -2.92 11.58
N GLU A 118 -4.02 -1.93 11.56
CA GLU A 118 -5.47 -2.17 11.46
C GLU A 118 -5.83 -2.84 10.13
N GLU A 119 -5.34 -2.30 9.01
CA GLU A 119 -5.58 -2.85 7.67
C GLU A 119 -5.03 -4.28 7.52
N ALA A 120 -3.79 -4.52 7.97
CA ALA A 120 -3.22 -5.88 8.01
C ALA A 120 -4.08 -6.84 8.84
N GLY A 121 -4.59 -6.39 9.99
CA GLY A 121 -5.52 -7.15 10.82
C GLY A 121 -6.84 -7.47 10.13
N ARG A 122 -7.42 -6.50 9.40
CA ARG A 122 -8.67 -6.66 8.63
C ARG A 122 -8.49 -7.68 7.51
N VAL A 123 -7.41 -7.56 6.73
CA VAL A 123 -7.06 -8.49 5.65
C VAL A 123 -6.88 -9.90 6.19
N ARG A 124 -6.05 -10.09 7.21
CA ARG A 124 -5.82 -11.41 7.82
C ARG A 124 -7.13 -12.06 8.28
N LYS A 125 -8.00 -11.28 8.93
CA LYS A 125 -9.31 -11.77 9.40
C LYS A 125 -10.24 -12.19 8.26
N ALA A 126 -10.22 -11.47 7.14
CA ALA A 126 -11.04 -11.79 5.96
C ALA A 126 -10.58 -13.04 5.23
N LEU A 127 -9.26 -13.29 5.21
CA LEU A 127 -8.66 -14.43 4.52
C LEU A 127 -8.62 -15.71 5.37
N GLU A 128 -8.61 -15.60 6.70
CA GLU A 128 -8.58 -16.76 7.61
C GLU A 128 -9.68 -17.82 7.34
N PRO A 129 -10.94 -17.47 7.01
CA PRO A 129 -11.95 -18.47 6.61
C PRO A 129 -11.60 -19.21 5.33
N LEU A 130 -10.93 -18.57 4.35
CA LEU A 130 -10.46 -19.22 3.11
C LEU A 130 -9.35 -20.23 3.43
N ARG A 131 -8.39 -19.79 4.24
CA ARG A 131 -7.30 -20.64 4.73
C ARG A 131 -7.81 -21.90 5.41
N ARG A 132 -8.73 -21.74 6.39
CA ARG A 132 -9.26 -22.86 7.20
C ARG A 132 -9.98 -23.93 6.38
N ARG A 133 -10.61 -23.55 5.26
CA ARG A 133 -11.29 -24.50 4.36
C ARG A 133 -10.39 -25.01 3.23
N GLY A 134 -9.14 -24.55 3.16
CA GLY A 134 -8.18 -24.95 2.14
C GLY A 134 -8.44 -24.36 0.74
N ASP A 135 -9.09 -23.20 0.68
CA ASP A 135 -9.45 -22.52 -0.57
C ASP A 135 -8.40 -21.46 -0.91
N PHE A 136 -7.38 -21.88 -1.67
CA PHE A 136 -6.23 -21.07 -2.09
C PHE A 136 -6.37 -20.58 -3.54
N SER A 137 -7.59 -20.25 -3.96
CA SER A 137 -7.84 -19.63 -5.27
C SER A 137 -7.54 -18.14 -5.22
N THR A 138 -6.70 -17.65 -6.13
CA THR A 138 -6.44 -16.20 -6.30
C THR A 138 -7.73 -15.40 -6.47
N GLY A 139 -8.69 -15.90 -7.26
CA GLY A 139 -9.99 -15.25 -7.45
C GLY A 139 -10.82 -15.14 -6.17
N LYS A 140 -10.77 -16.14 -5.30
CA LYS A 140 -11.49 -16.14 -4.02
C LYS A 140 -10.82 -15.25 -2.98
N VAL A 141 -9.48 -15.23 -2.96
CA VAL A 141 -8.72 -14.27 -2.16
C VAL A 141 -9.05 -12.85 -2.60
N ARG A 142 -8.99 -12.56 -3.90
CA ARG A 142 -9.34 -11.26 -4.46
C ARG A 142 -10.76 -10.86 -4.09
N GLU A 143 -11.75 -11.75 -4.26
CA GLU A 143 -13.15 -11.50 -3.89
C GLU A 143 -13.30 -11.11 -2.40
N ALA A 144 -12.60 -11.80 -1.50
CA ALA A 144 -12.61 -11.48 -0.08
C ALA A 144 -12.00 -10.10 0.23
N LEU A 145 -10.91 -9.74 -0.44
CA LEU A 145 -10.28 -8.42 -0.31
C LEU A 145 -11.18 -7.30 -0.85
N LEU A 146 -11.79 -7.48 -2.02
CA LEU A 146 -12.77 -6.51 -2.55
C LEU A 146 -13.98 -6.37 -1.63
N GLY A 147 -14.39 -7.45 -0.95
CA GLY A 147 -15.44 -7.43 0.06
C GLY A 147 -15.13 -6.56 1.29
N LEU A 148 -13.86 -6.19 1.51
CA LEU A 148 -13.46 -5.22 2.54
C LEU A 148 -13.59 -3.77 2.08
N GLY A 149 -13.87 -3.54 0.80
CA GLY A 149 -14.05 -2.20 0.20
C GLY A 149 -12.84 -1.66 -0.55
N TYR A 150 -11.76 -2.45 -0.72
CA TYR A 150 -10.63 -2.02 -1.53
C TYR A 150 -11.01 -1.93 -3.01
N PRO A 151 -10.58 -0.87 -3.74
CA PRO A 151 -10.78 -0.77 -5.17
C PRO A 151 -10.14 -1.94 -5.93
N ALA A 152 -10.74 -2.33 -7.05
CA ALA A 152 -10.27 -3.49 -7.79
C ALA A 152 -8.86 -3.30 -8.35
N GLU A 153 -8.53 -2.08 -8.76
CA GLU A 153 -7.22 -1.65 -9.25
C GLU A 153 -6.15 -1.55 -8.15
N GLN A 154 -6.54 -1.59 -6.88
CA GLN A 154 -5.65 -1.52 -5.71
C GLN A 154 -5.44 -2.89 -5.05
N VAL A 155 -5.92 -3.97 -5.68
CA VAL A 155 -5.77 -5.34 -5.18
C VAL A 155 -5.10 -6.19 -6.23
N GLU A 156 -3.98 -6.80 -5.86
CA GLU A 156 -3.29 -7.82 -6.63
C GLU A 156 -3.29 -9.15 -5.88
N THR A 157 -3.32 -10.23 -6.64
CA THR A 157 -3.23 -11.59 -6.11
C THR A 157 -2.47 -12.47 -7.10
N SER A 158 -1.49 -13.21 -6.62
CA SER A 158 -0.71 -14.16 -7.43
C SER A 158 -0.67 -15.53 -6.78
N GLN A 159 -0.58 -16.57 -7.61
CA GLN A 159 -0.45 -17.94 -7.11
C GLN A 159 1.02 -18.22 -6.81
N ASP A 160 1.34 -18.65 -5.58
CA ASP A 160 2.67 -19.13 -5.19
C ASP A 160 2.63 -20.64 -4.92
N GLY A 161 2.60 -21.41 -5.99
CA GLY A 161 2.45 -22.86 -5.91
C GLY A 161 1.03 -23.33 -5.54
N PRO A 162 0.83 -24.65 -5.30
CA PRO A 162 -0.51 -25.25 -5.33
C PRO A 162 -1.45 -24.82 -4.20
N THR A 163 -0.91 -24.34 -3.08
CA THR A 163 -1.66 -24.00 -1.87
C THR A 163 -1.12 -22.77 -1.16
N SER A 164 -0.56 -21.82 -1.93
CA SER A 164 -0.21 -20.49 -1.45
C SER A 164 -0.71 -19.45 -2.43
N VAL A 165 -1.17 -18.33 -1.90
CA VAL A 165 -1.57 -17.15 -2.67
C VAL A 165 -0.92 -15.94 -2.01
N ASP A 166 -0.17 -15.18 -2.80
CA ASP A 166 0.32 -13.87 -2.39
C ASP A 166 -0.73 -12.81 -2.76
N PHE A 167 -0.73 -11.72 -2.01
CA PHE A 167 -1.57 -10.58 -2.29
C PHE A 167 -0.85 -9.28 -1.96
N LEU A 168 -1.27 -8.22 -2.64
CA LEU A 168 -0.87 -6.86 -2.39
C LEU A 168 -2.11 -5.98 -2.41
N VAL A 169 -2.26 -5.13 -1.39
CA VAL A 169 -3.35 -4.18 -1.26
C VAL A 169 -2.79 -2.80 -1.03
N GLN A 170 -3.17 -1.85 -1.87
CA GLN A 170 -3.01 -0.43 -1.59
C GLN A 170 -4.26 0.05 -0.84
N ALA A 171 -4.12 0.41 0.44
CA ALA A 171 -5.27 0.77 1.26
C ALA A 171 -5.72 2.23 1.04
N ASP A 172 -4.82 3.10 0.56
CA ASP A 172 -5.11 4.49 0.22
C ASP A 172 -4.09 5.11 -0.77
N ASP A 173 -4.32 6.38 -1.13
CA ASP A 173 -3.56 7.10 -2.16
C ASP A 173 -2.15 7.54 -1.74
N TYR A 174 -1.76 7.43 -0.46
CA TYR A 174 -0.43 7.83 0.04
C TYR A 174 0.24 6.67 0.78
N PRO A 175 0.67 5.63 0.07
CA PRO A 175 0.04 4.35 0.27
C PRO A 175 0.43 3.72 1.61
N VAL A 176 -0.57 3.44 2.43
CA VAL A 176 -0.49 2.29 3.34
C VAL A 176 -0.67 1.05 2.48
N CYS A 177 0.42 0.33 2.30
CA CYS A 177 0.45 -0.94 1.60
C CYS A 177 0.26 -2.07 2.60
N VAL A 178 -0.49 -3.10 2.22
CA VAL A 178 -0.58 -4.37 2.93
C VAL A 178 -0.19 -5.48 1.96
N GLU A 179 0.90 -6.17 2.26
CA GLU A 179 1.34 -7.36 1.52
C GLU A 179 1.28 -8.60 2.40
N GLY A 180 1.24 -9.76 1.77
CA GLY A 180 1.39 -11.01 2.50
C GLY A 180 1.05 -12.23 1.67
N ASP A 181 1.09 -13.38 2.33
CA ASP A 181 0.76 -14.67 1.77
C ASP A 181 -0.28 -15.41 2.61
N MET A 182 -1.09 -16.23 1.94
CA MET A 182 -1.99 -17.17 2.58
C MET A 182 -1.66 -18.58 2.12
N ASN A 183 -1.20 -19.40 3.06
CA ASN A 183 -0.90 -20.82 2.86
C ASN A 183 -1.60 -21.71 3.89
N ARG A 184 -1.39 -23.03 3.82
CA ARG A 184 -2.05 -23.98 4.74
C ARG A 184 -1.77 -23.69 6.22
N ALA A 185 -0.56 -23.27 6.55
CA ALA A 185 -0.14 -23.07 7.93
C ALA A 185 -0.67 -21.75 8.50
N ARG A 186 -0.59 -20.66 7.74
CA ARG A 186 -0.90 -19.31 8.22
C ARG A 186 -1.36 -18.36 7.10
N THR A 187 -1.92 -17.24 7.54
CA THR A 187 -2.06 -16.03 6.74
C THR A 187 -1.15 -14.99 7.36
N GLU A 188 -0.11 -14.60 6.64
CA GLU A 188 0.84 -13.57 7.02
C GLU A 188 0.46 -12.25 6.33
N THR A 189 0.66 -11.13 7.02
CA THR A 189 0.26 -9.79 6.57
C THR A 189 1.18 -8.77 7.20
N ASP A 190 1.83 -7.96 6.38
CA ASP A 190 2.67 -6.85 6.80
C ASP A 190 2.23 -5.55 6.13
N ALA A 191 2.48 -4.42 6.80
CA ALA A 191 2.12 -3.10 6.30
C ALA A 191 3.34 -2.19 6.16
N PHE A 192 3.41 -1.43 5.07
CA PHE A 192 4.53 -0.56 4.73
C PHE A 192 4.08 0.69 3.93
N GLY A 193 4.98 1.65 3.72
CA GLY A 193 4.72 2.97 3.14
C GLY A 193 5.10 3.13 1.66
N GLY A 194 4.97 2.09 0.83
CA GLY A 194 5.44 2.10 -0.57
C GLY A 194 6.97 2.05 -0.72
N TYR A 195 7.46 2.31 -1.93
CA TYR A 195 8.89 2.25 -2.29
C TYR A 195 9.42 3.62 -2.78
N PRO A 196 10.74 3.90 -2.62
CA PRO A 196 11.34 5.19 -3.01
C PRO A 196 11.06 5.64 -4.45
N ASP A 197 11.11 4.71 -5.40
CA ASP A 197 10.94 4.99 -6.84
C ASP A 197 9.56 4.55 -7.36
N GLY A 198 8.62 4.26 -6.45
CA GLY A 198 7.27 3.83 -6.77
C GLY A 198 6.23 4.91 -6.50
N THR A 199 5.13 4.91 -7.26
CA THR A 199 3.94 5.72 -6.96
C THR A 199 2.86 4.94 -6.20
N GLY A 200 3.13 3.68 -5.89
CA GLY A 200 2.18 2.75 -5.27
C GLY A 200 2.89 1.71 -4.42
N CYS A 201 2.27 0.55 -4.29
CA CYS A 201 2.75 -0.54 -3.44
C CYS A 201 3.63 -1.56 -4.17
N ASP A 202 3.69 -1.50 -5.50
CA ASP A 202 4.43 -2.47 -6.28
C ASP A 202 5.93 -2.36 -6.05
N ARG A 203 6.57 -3.51 -5.78
CA ARG A 203 8.01 -3.57 -5.64
C ARG A 203 8.68 -3.27 -6.98
N PRO A 204 9.55 -2.24 -7.06
CA PRO A 204 10.24 -1.93 -8.30
C PRO A 204 11.15 -3.09 -8.74
N SER A 205 11.04 -3.49 -10.01
CA SER A 205 11.98 -4.41 -10.64
C SER A 205 13.19 -3.62 -11.13
N GLY A 206 14.36 -3.83 -10.54
CA GLY A 206 15.59 -3.17 -10.97
C GLY A 206 15.95 -3.52 -12.42
N GLY A 207 16.30 -2.51 -13.22
CA GLY A 207 16.80 -2.70 -14.59
C GLY A 207 16.52 -1.49 -15.48
N HIS A 208 17.56 -1.01 -16.17
CA HIS A 208 17.48 -0.14 -17.33
C HIS A 208 17.93 -0.91 -18.57
#